data_AF-A0A1L7XWS6-F1
#
_entry.id   AF-A0A1L7XWS6-F1
#
_cell.length_a   1.000
_cell.length_b   1.000
_cell.length_c   1.000
_cell.angle_alpha   90.00
_cell.angle_beta   90.00
_cell.angle_gamma   90.00
#
_symmetry.space_group_name_H-M   'P 1'
#
loop_
_entity.id
_entity.type
_entity.pdbx_description
1 polymer ?
#
loop_
_entity_poly.entity_id
_entity_poly.type
_entity_poly.pdbx_seq_one_letter_code
_entity_poly.pdbx_strand_id
1 'polypeptide(L)'
;MLTSRCSRYSAEPEQWGKLLIPIVSRFSVSFYLLKSQETKDFWLRACHSAKRDDSGDVESLSGWLTAFCFWDKYGKRICGMNLKDSGFPYSTPYSDRKPLTLDDNEYPMISPGKIPISTLDVPVYVDDYITGLEHQTTMVAGLVGMSATTVGMTQTSVQPHCGW
;
A
#
# COMPACT_ATOMS: atom_id res chain seq x y z
N MET A 1 -17.71 -17.37 -2.55
CA MET A 1 -18.74 -16.50 -3.14
C MET A 1 -18.47 -15.04 -2.76
N LEU A 2 -17.56 -14.34 -3.46
CA LEU A 2 -17.22 -12.92 -3.19
C LEU A 2 -17.54 -11.98 -4.37
N THR A 3 -18.10 -12.49 -5.48
CA THR A 3 -18.24 -11.74 -6.74
C THR A 3 -19.55 -10.95 -6.88
N SER A 4 -20.49 -11.03 -5.94
CA SER A 4 -21.88 -10.60 -6.16
C SER A 4 -22.19 -9.11 -5.93
N ARG A 5 -21.24 -8.27 -5.50
CA ARG A 5 -21.52 -6.87 -5.10
C ARG A 5 -20.88 -5.78 -5.98
N CYS A 6 -20.02 -6.13 -6.95
CA CYS A 6 -19.29 -5.13 -7.74
C CYS A 6 -20.13 -4.38 -8.80
N SER A 7 -21.32 -4.88 -9.19
CA SER A 7 -22.12 -4.31 -10.29
C SER A 7 -22.76 -2.94 -10.02
N ARG A 8 -22.63 -2.40 -8.80
CA ARG A 8 -23.11 -1.04 -8.44
C ARG A 8 -22.03 0.04 -8.54
N TYR A 9 -20.79 -0.33 -8.82
CA TYR A 9 -19.67 0.60 -8.80
C TYR A 9 -19.25 0.99 -10.23
N SER A 10 -18.65 2.17 -10.39
CA SER A 10 -18.08 2.62 -11.66
C SER A 10 -17.02 1.62 -12.17
N ALA A 11 -16.63 1.73 -13.44
CA ALA A 11 -15.68 0.80 -14.07
C ALA A 11 -14.32 0.70 -13.32
N GLU A 12 -13.93 1.75 -12.59
CA GLU A 12 -12.66 1.81 -11.86
C GLU A 12 -12.60 0.85 -10.64
N PRO A 13 -13.54 0.89 -9.67
CA PRO A 13 -13.62 -0.11 -8.60
C PRO A 13 -13.73 -1.55 -9.08
N GLU A 14 -14.40 -1.81 -10.22
CA GLU A 14 -14.45 -3.15 -10.79
C GLU A 14 -13.06 -3.61 -11.24
N GLN A 15 -12.30 -2.72 -11.90
CA GLN A 15 -10.92 -2.99 -12.29
C GLN A 15 -10.01 -3.21 -11.08
N TRP A 16 -10.16 -2.40 -10.03
CA TRP A 16 -9.42 -2.59 -8.78
C TRP A 16 -9.76 -3.92 -8.11
N GLY A 17 -11.03 -4.31 -8.11
CA GLY A 17 -11.48 -5.61 -7.61
C GLY A 17 -10.81 -6.78 -8.32
N LYS A 18 -10.61 -6.71 -9.65
CA LYS A 18 -9.87 -7.73 -10.42
C LYS A 18 -8.42 -7.87 -9.97
N LEU A 19 -7.76 -6.78 -9.56
CA LEU A 19 -6.41 -6.82 -8.99
C LEU A 19 -6.39 -7.39 -7.56
N LEU A 20 -7.42 -7.13 -6.76
CA LEU A 20 -7.45 -7.54 -5.36
C LEU A 20 -7.83 -9.01 -5.15
N ILE A 21 -8.73 -9.55 -5.98
CA ILE A 21 -9.23 -10.92 -5.83
C ILE A 21 -8.07 -11.95 -5.76
N PRO A 22 -7.09 -11.95 -6.69
CA PRO A 22 -5.93 -12.86 -6.62
C PRO A 22 -5.12 -12.73 -5.34
N ILE A 23 -4.92 -11.51 -4.84
CA ILE A 23 -4.13 -11.23 -3.63
C ILE A 23 -4.81 -11.84 -2.40
N VAL A 24 -6.10 -11.55 -2.21
CA VAL A 24 -6.87 -12.01 -1.06
C VAL A 24 -7.03 -13.53 -1.08
N SER A 25 -7.21 -14.12 -2.27
CA SER A 25 -7.20 -15.57 -2.44
C SER A 25 -5.87 -16.18 -1.98
N ARG A 26 -4.73 -15.58 -2.35
CA ARG A 26 -3.40 -16.07 -1.94
C ARG A 26 -3.08 -15.82 -0.47
N PHE A 27 -3.61 -14.77 0.15
CA PHE A 27 -3.57 -14.61 1.61
C PHE A 27 -4.25 -15.77 2.31
N SER A 28 -5.45 -16.16 1.85
CA SER A 28 -6.18 -17.29 2.41
C SER A 28 -5.38 -18.59 2.29
N VAL A 29 -4.77 -18.84 1.13
CA VAL A 29 -3.92 -20.02 0.89
C VAL A 29 -2.65 -20.02 1.76
N SER A 30 -2.06 -18.84 2.01
CA SER A 30 -0.83 -18.70 2.79
C SER A 30 -0.96 -19.24 4.21
N PHE A 31 -2.17 -19.20 4.80
CA PHE A 31 -2.41 -19.78 6.14
C PHE A 31 -2.28 -21.30 6.17
N TYR A 32 -2.58 -21.98 5.05
CA TYR A 32 -2.57 -23.44 4.98
C TYR A 32 -1.25 -23.98 4.41
N LEU A 33 -0.59 -23.24 3.51
CA LEU A 33 0.57 -23.70 2.73
C LEU A 33 1.85 -22.90 2.98
N LEU A 34 2.12 -22.54 4.24
CA LEU A 34 3.25 -21.70 4.68
C LEU A 34 4.63 -22.09 4.12
N LYS A 35 4.88 -23.38 3.86
CA LYS A 35 6.18 -23.88 3.39
C LYS A 35 6.25 -24.12 1.88
N SER A 36 5.13 -24.00 1.17
CA SER A 36 5.09 -24.19 -0.27
C SER A 36 5.94 -23.14 -0.98
N GLN A 37 6.59 -23.53 -2.08
CA GLN A 37 7.36 -22.59 -2.89
C GLN A 37 6.45 -21.51 -3.49
N GLU A 38 5.23 -21.88 -3.88
CA GLU A 38 4.24 -20.94 -4.42
C GLU A 38 3.87 -19.82 -3.45
N THR A 39 3.70 -20.14 -2.16
CA THR A 39 3.44 -19.14 -1.12
C THR A 39 4.64 -18.21 -0.97
N LYS A 40 5.87 -18.76 -0.94
CA LYS A 40 7.09 -17.94 -0.89
C LYS A 40 7.21 -17.02 -2.10
N ASP A 41 7.01 -17.55 -3.30
CA ASP A 41 7.09 -16.80 -4.56
C ASP A 41 6.01 -15.72 -4.66
N PHE A 42 4.84 -15.93 -4.05
CA PHE A 42 3.83 -14.90 -3.92
C PHE A 42 4.32 -13.73 -3.03
N TRP A 43 4.85 -14.02 -1.84
CA TRP A 43 5.34 -12.99 -0.92
C TRP A 43 6.61 -12.29 -1.44
N LEU A 44 7.51 -13.01 -2.10
CA LEU A 44 8.70 -12.44 -2.75
C LEU A 44 8.35 -11.45 -3.88
N ARG A 45 7.13 -11.55 -4.44
CA ARG A 45 6.62 -10.64 -5.48
C ARG A 45 5.72 -9.54 -4.91
N ALA A 46 5.74 -9.30 -3.60
CA ALA A 46 4.96 -8.24 -2.96
C ALA A 46 5.37 -6.85 -3.43
N CYS A 47 6.66 -6.58 -3.45
CA CYS A 47 7.24 -5.33 -3.93
C CYS A 47 8.56 -5.63 -4.61
N HIS A 48 8.80 -5.00 -5.75
CA HIS A 48 10.07 -5.01 -6.46
C HIS A 48 10.42 -3.57 -6.83
N SER A 49 11.61 -3.14 -6.46
CA SER A 49 12.14 -1.82 -6.85
C SER A 49 13.21 -2.00 -7.93
N ALA A 50 13.12 -1.17 -8.97
CA ALA A 50 14.13 -1.09 -10.01
C ALA A 50 14.65 0.34 -10.09
N LYS A 51 15.96 0.53 -9.91
CA LYS A 51 16.65 1.83 -10.00
C LYS A 51 17.22 2.04 -11.41
N ARG A 52 17.73 3.25 -11.70
CA ARG A 52 18.51 3.56 -12.90
C ARG A 52 19.95 3.83 -12.48
N ASP A 53 20.90 3.36 -13.27
CA ASP A 53 22.32 3.67 -13.09
C ASP A 53 22.69 5.07 -13.65
N ASP A 54 23.50 5.76 -12.86
CA ASP A 54 24.48 6.84 -13.12
C ASP A 54 24.09 8.21 -13.72
N SER A 55 22.83 8.52 -14.10
CA SER A 55 22.50 9.95 -14.39
C SER A 55 21.03 10.40 -14.31
N GLY A 56 20.14 9.66 -13.68
CA GLY A 56 18.74 10.12 -13.56
C GLY A 56 17.88 9.21 -12.71
N ASP A 57 17.43 9.75 -11.59
CA ASP A 57 16.81 9.09 -10.45
C ASP A 57 15.37 8.60 -10.72
N VAL A 58 15.18 7.69 -11.69
CA VAL A 58 13.87 7.07 -11.94
C VAL A 58 13.80 5.75 -11.18
N GLU A 59 13.42 5.80 -9.91
CA GLU A 59 13.02 4.62 -9.17
C GLU A 59 11.58 4.21 -9.53
N SER A 60 11.39 2.93 -9.84
CA SER A 60 10.07 2.36 -10.09
C SER A 60 9.78 1.21 -9.13
N LEU A 61 8.54 1.16 -8.64
CA LEU A 61 7.99 0.09 -7.82
C LEU A 61 7.01 -0.75 -8.64
N SER A 62 7.17 -2.06 -8.58
CA SER A 62 6.24 -3.06 -9.09
C SER A 62 5.95 -4.11 -8.01
N GLY A 63 5.12 -5.11 -8.30
CA GLY A 63 4.66 -6.10 -7.34
C GLY A 63 3.18 -5.93 -6.99
N TRP A 64 2.59 -6.90 -6.29
CA TRP A 64 1.15 -6.88 -6.06
C TRP A 64 0.70 -5.81 -5.06
N LEU A 65 1.61 -5.29 -4.22
CA LEU A 65 1.29 -4.19 -3.31
C LEU A 65 0.90 -2.90 -4.05
N THR A 66 1.33 -2.72 -5.31
CA THR A 66 0.96 -1.53 -6.08
C THR A 66 -0.54 -1.47 -6.38
N ALA A 67 -1.28 -2.58 -6.26
CA ALA A 67 -2.75 -2.57 -6.34
C ALA A 67 -3.40 -1.75 -5.22
N PHE A 68 -2.74 -1.56 -4.08
CA PHE A 68 -3.23 -0.68 -3.00
C PHE A 68 -2.97 0.80 -3.28
N CYS A 69 -2.13 1.11 -4.27
CA CYS A 69 -1.86 2.46 -4.74
C CYS A 69 -2.70 2.80 -5.98
N PHE A 70 -3.93 2.30 -6.06
CA PHE A 70 -4.77 2.46 -7.25
C PHE A 70 -5.28 3.90 -7.44
N TRP A 71 -5.50 4.62 -6.34
CA TRP A 71 -5.90 6.03 -6.34
C TRP A 71 -4.87 6.88 -5.59
N ASP A 72 -4.71 8.12 -6.01
CA ASP A 72 -3.92 9.13 -5.30
C ASP A 72 -4.71 9.76 -4.14
N LYS A 73 -4.07 10.70 -3.43
CA LYS A 73 -4.68 11.41 -2.29
C LYS A 73 -5.93 12.23 -2.63
N TYR A 74 -6.21 12.45 -3.91
CA TYR A 74 -7.42 13.15 -4.38
C TYR A 74 -8.48 12.17 -4.90
N GLY A 75 -8.27 10.87 -4.76
CA GLY A 75 -9.17 9.85 -5.29
C GLY A 75 -9.05 9.70 -6.81
N LYS A 76 -8.01 10.26 -7.45
CA LYS A 76 -7.79 10.10 -8.88
C LYS A 76 -6.98 8.83 -9.13
N ARG A 77 -7.40 8.04 -10.13
CA ARG A 77 -6.68 6.84 -10.53
C ARG A 77 -5.22 7.15 -10.86
N ILE A 78 -4.30 6.39 -10.26
CA ILE A 78 -2.88 6.41 -10.61
C ILE A 78 -2.72 5.57 -11.87
N CYS A 79 -2.45 6.23 -13.00
CA CYS A 79 -2.04 5.55 -14.22
C CYS A 79 -0.60 5.05 -14.01
N GLY A 80 -0.37 3.75 -14.20
CA GLY A 80 0.97 3.18 -14.09
C GLY A 80 1.95 3.85 -15.05
N MET A 81 3.23 3.82 -14.70
CA MET A 81 4.31 4.24 -15.60
C MET A 81 4.24 3.39 -16.86
N ASN A 82 3.83 4.01 -17.96
CA ASN A 82 3.91 3.38 -19.27
C ASN A 82 5.35 3.55 -19.76
N LEU A 83 6.12 2.47 -19.72
CA LEU A 83 7.52 2.49 -20.17
C LEU A 83 7.65 3.01 -21.61
N LYS A 84 6.60 2.81 -22.43
CA LYS A 84 6.52 3.27 -23.82
C LYS A 84 6.27 4.78 -23.98
N ASP A 85 5.52 5.39 -23.05
CA ASP A 85 5.14 6.82 -23.12
C ASP A 85 6.09 7.72 -22.32
N SER A 86 7.06 7.15 -21.62
CA SER A 86 7.97 7.89 -20.73
C SER A 86 8.92 8.86 -21.46
N GLY A 87 8.92 8.87 -22.80
CA GLY A 87 9.67 9.85 -23.61
C GLY A 87 11.20 9.77 -23.46
N PHE A 88 11.72 8.78 -22.70
CA PHE A 88 13.14 8.61 -22.53
C PHE A 88 13.71 7.83 -23.72
N PRO A 89 14.59 8.43 -24.56
CA PRO A 89 15.14 7.83 -25.76
C PRO A 89 16.10 6.66 -25.50
N TYR A 90 16.29 6.31 -24.23
CA TYR A 90 17.02 5.14 -23.79
C TYR A 90 16.07 4.27 -23.00
N SER A 91 15.30 3.44 -23.70
CA SER A 91 14.92 2.14 -23.15
C SER A 91 16.23 1.42 -22.86
N THR A 92 16.79 1.61 -21.66
CA THR A 92 17.80 0.67 -21.21
C THR A 92 17.12 -0.70 -21.26
N PRO A 93 17.79 -1.74 -21.79
CA PRO A 93 17.28 -3.10 -21.78
C PRO A 93 17.32 -3.66 -20.36
N TYR A 94 16.87 -2.91 -19.35
CA TYR A 94 16.79 -3.39 -17.98
C TYR A 94 15.57 -4.30 -17.90
N SER A 95 15.86 -5.60 -18.02
CA SER A 95 14.98 -6.74 -17.84
C SER A 95 14.09 -6.68 -16.61
N ASP A 96 14.45 -5.85 -15.64
CA ASP A 96 13.92 -5.84 -14.28
C ASP A 96 12.73 -4.87 -14.12
N ARG A 97 12.61 -3.87 -15.00
CA ARG A 97 11.44 -2.96 -15.03
C ARG A 97 10.29 -3.62 -15.75
N LYS A 98 9.65 -4.60 -15.11
CA LYS A 98 8.45 -5.26 -15.62
C LYS A 98 7.29 -5.12 -14.63
N PRO A 99 6.08 -4.79 -15.13
CA PRO A 99 4.87 -4.97 -14.35
C PRO A 99 4.77 -6.42 -13.85
N LEU A 100 4.25 -6.60 -12.64
CA LEU A 100 3.91 -7.94 -12.17
C LEU A 100 2.66 -8.38 -12.93
N THR A 101 2.70 -9.57 -13.51
CA THR A 101 1.48 -10.27 -13.95
C THR A 101 1.16 -11.37 -12.95
N LEU A 102 -0.09 -11.38 -12.49
CA LEU A 102 -0.58 -12.36 -11.56
C LEU A 102 -2.03 -12.73 -11.95
N ASP A 103 -2.25 -14.01 -12.25
CA ASP A 103 -3.53 -14.58 -12.69
C ASP A 103 -4.16 -13.73 -13.83
N ASP A 104 -3.37 -13.50 -14.88
CA ASP A 104 -3.66 -12.68 -16.07
C ASP A 104 -3.94 -11.18 -15.82
N ASN A 105 -3.78 -10.72 -14.58
CA ASN A 105 -3.90 -9.31 -14.24
C ASN A 105 -2.51 -8.67 -14.19
N GLU A 106 -2.34 -7.57 -14.93
CA GLU A 106 -1.14 -6.75 -14.88
C GLU A 106 -1.28 -5.68 -13.78
N TYR A 107 -0.30 -5.63 -12.88
CA TYR A 107 -0.25 -4.71 -11.76
C TYR A 107 0.48 -3.42 -12.15
N PRO A 108 0.04 -2.26 -11.67
CA PRO A 108 0.63 -0.99 -12.06
C PRO A 108 2.08 -0.89 -11.56
N MET A 109 2.93 -0.29 -12.40
CA MET A 109 4.24 0.19 -11.98
C MET A 109 4.12 1.65 -11.58
N ILE A 110 4.60 2.03 -10.40
CA ILE A 110 4.45 3.41 -9.88
C ILE A 110 5.80 3.95 -9.44
N SER A 111 5.93 5.28 -9.31
CA SER A 111 7.10 5.85 -8.65
C SER A 111 6.89 5.82 -7.13
N PRO A 112 7.94 5.74 -6.31
CA PRO A 112 7.81 5.79 -4.85
C PRO A 112 6.99 7.00 -4.36
N GLY A 113 7.14 8.16 -5.00
CA GLY A 113 6.36 9.36 -4.67
C GLY A 113 4.86 9.31 -5.02
N LYS A 114 4.38 8.21 -5.63
CA LYS A 114 2.96 7.96 -5.89
C LYS A 114 2.30 7.04 -4.87
N ILE A 115 3.05 6.53 -3.89
CA ILE A 115 2.46 5.83 -2.74
C ILE A 115 1.52 6.81 -2.02
N PRO A 116 0.23 6.48 -1.85
CA PRO A 116 -0.72 7.37 -1.19
C PRO A 116 -0.37 7.50 0.29
N ILE A 117 -0.67 8.69 0.83
CA ILE A 117 -0.52 8.97 2.25
C ILE A 117 -1.47 8.06 3.04
N SER A 118 -0.94 7.34 4.03
CA SER A 118 -1.68 6.38 4.85
C SER A 118 -2.05 6.90 6.24
N THR A 119 -1.57 8.10 6.62
CA THR A 119 -1.78 8.74 7.91
C THR A 119 -2.11 10.22 7.75
N LEU A 120 -2.98 10.72 8.60
CA LEU A 120 -3.37 12.13 8.69
C LEU A 120 -3.25 12.57 10.15
N ASP A 121 -2.80 13.79 10.37
CA ASP A 121 -2.75 14.42 11.67
C ASP A 121 -3.46 15.77 11.66
N VAL A 122 -4.14 16.08 12.77
CA VAL A 122 -4.89 17.33 12.94
C VAL A 122 -4.66 17.85 14.36
N PRO A 123 -4.29 19.14 14.54
CA PRO A 123 -4.20 19.74 15.86
C PRO A 123 -5.60 19.84 16.49
N VAL A 124 -5.72 19.44 17.75
CA VAL A 124 -6.98 19.48 18.51
C VAL A 124 -6.73 19.99 19.93
N TYR A 125 -7.76 20.63 20.48
CA TYR A 125 -7.81 20.99 21.89
C TYR A 125 -8.72 19.99 22.61
N VAL A 126 -8.23 19.40 23.68
CA VAL A 126 -9.00 18.46 24.51
C VAL A 126 -9.22 19.09 25.88
N ASP A 127 -10.47 19.42 26.17
CA ASP A 127 -10.91 19.86 27.50
C ASP A 127 -11.16 18.64 28.38
N ASP A 128 -10.29 18.42 29.38
CA ASP A 128 -10.54 17.44 30.43
C ASP A 128 -11.36 18.11 31.55
N TYR A 129 -12.69 17.97 31.46
CA TYR A 129 -13.60 18.55 32.45
C TYR A 129 -13.44 17.97 33.87
N ILE A 130 -12.80 16.80 34.03
CA ILE A 130 -12.60 16.18 35.35
C ILE A 130 -11.40 16.83 36.05
N THR A 131 -10.31 17.05 35.32
CA THR A 131 -9.10 17.70 35.88
C THR A 131 -9.11 19.22 35.75
N GLY A 132 -9.97 19.77 34.88
CA GLY A 132 -10.05 21.19 34.55
C GLY A 132 -8.91 21.67 33.65
N LEU A 133 -8.18 20.76 33.01
CA LEU A 133 -7.03 21.08 32.16
C LEU A 133 -7.42 21.07 30.68
N GLU A 134 -6.82 21.99 29.94
CA GLU A 134 -6.86 22.00 28.48
C GLU A 134 -5.56 21.38 27.95
N HIS A 135 -5.68 20.41 27.06
CA HIS A 135 -4.55 19.75 26.42
C HIS A 135 -4.51 20.13 24.94
N GLN A 136 -3.47 20.88 24.55
CA GLN A 136 -3.13 21.05 23.14
C GLN A 136 -2.43 19.76 22.65
N THR A 137 -3.07 19.04 21.75
CA THR A 137 -2.57 17.74 21.28
C THR A 137 -2.89 17.52 19.80
N THR A 138 -2.45 16.38 19.27
CA THR A 138 -2.63 16.00 17.87
C THR A 138 -3.46 14.73 17.77
N MET A 139 -4.55 14.79 17.01
CA MET A 139 -5.30 13.61 16.62
C MET A 139 -4.66 13.01 15.37
N VAL A 140 -4.25 11.74 15.45
CA VAL A 140 -3.68 11.00 14.32
C VAL A 140 -4.66 9.91 13.88
N ALA A 141 -4.94 9.81 12.59
CA ALA A 141 -5.78 8.78 11.99
C ALA A 141 -5.07 8.13 10.80
N GLY A 142 -5.14 6.81 10.69
CA GLY A 142 -4.53 6.07 9.57
C GLY A 142 -3.97 4.70 9.95
N LEU A 143 -3.09 4.17 9.11
CA LEU A 143 -2.30 2.98 9.42
C LEU A 143 -1.16 3.37 10.36
N VAL A 144 -1.40 3.23 11.67
CA VAL A 144 -0.44 3.56 12.72
C VAL A 144 0.05 2.27 13.38
N GLY A 145 1.37 2.12 13.53
CA GLY A 145 1.93 1.05 14.34
C GLY A 145 1.54 1.22 15.80
N MET A 146 1.60 0.17 16.62
CA MET A 146 1.32 0.29 18.06
C MET A 146 2.39 -0.41 18.89
N SER A 147 2.82 0.24 19.97
CA SER A 147 3.66 -0.34 21.00
C SER A 147 2.83 -0.60 22.25
N ALA A 148 2.88 -1.82 22.76
CA ALA A 148 2.30 -2.14 24.06
C ALA A 148 3.18 -1.54 25.16
N THR A 149 2.62 -0.68 26.00
CA THR A 149 3.30 -0.08 27.15
C THR A 149 2.62 -0.55 28.43
N THR A 150 3.41 -1.05 29.38
CA THR A 150 2.88 -1.45 30.68
C THR A 150 2.71 -0.21 31.56
N VAL A 151 1.48 0.07 31.97
CA VAL A 151 1.15 1.10 32.96
C VAL A 151 0.70 0.39 34.24
N GLY A 152 1.51 0.48 35.31
CA GLY A 152 1.22 -0.16 36.59
C GLY A 152 1.32 -1.70 36.56
N MET A 153 0.57 -2.38 37.44
CA MET A 153 0.63 -3.86 37.58
C MET A 153 -0.31 -4.61 36.62
N THR A 154 -1.32 -3.97 36.01
CA THR A 154 -2.34 -4.67 35.21
C THR A 154 -2.95 -3.89 34.02
N GLN A 155 -2.32 -2.84 33.48
CA GLN A 155 -2.82 -2.22 32.25
C GLN A 155 -1.77 -2.18 31.13
N THR A 156 -2.07 -2.88 30.05
CA THR A 156 -1.39 -2.74 28.76
C THR A 156 -2.01 -1.54 28.03
N SER A 157 -1.38 -0.37 28.15
CA SER A 157 -1.69 0.75 27.26
C SER A 157 -1.12 0.46 25.87
N VAL A 158 -1.73 1.00 24.83
CA VAL A 158 -1.17 0.97 23.48
C VAL A 158 -0.82 2.39 23.06
N GLN A 159 0.45 2.60 22.74
CA GLN A 159 0.92 3.87 22.20
C GLN A 159 0.99 3.76 20.68
N PRO A 160 0.22 4.58 19.94
CA PRO A 160 0.33 4.66 18.50
C PRO A 160 1.69 5.26 18.12
N HIS A 161 2.41 4.61 17.22
CA HIS A 161 3.63 5.11 16.61
C HIS A 161 3.43 5.32 15.11
N CYS A 162 3.60 6.56 14.65
CA CYS A 162 3.89 6.81 13.24
C CYS A 162 5.41 6.78 13.06
N GLY A 163 5.94 5.65 12.61
CA GLY A 163 7.34 5.51 12.18
C GLY A 163 7.36 5.03 10.74
N TRP A 164 8.24 5.61 9.91
CA TRP A 164 8.65 5.05 8.63
C TRP A 164 9.93 4.24 8.82
#